data_AF-A0A2N7CBZ8-F1
#
_entry.id   AF-A0A2N7CBZ8-F1
#
_cell.length_a   1.000
_cell.length_b   1.000
_cell.length_c   1.000
_cell.angle_alpha   90.00
_cell.angle_beta   90.00
_cell.angle_gamma   90.00
#
_symmetry.space_group_name_H-M   'P 1'
#
loop_
_entity.id
_entity.type
_entity.pdbx_description
1 polymer ?
#
loop_
_entity_poly.entity_id
_entity_poly.type
_entity_poly.pdbx_seq_one_letter_code
_entity_poly.pdbx_strand_id
1 'polypeptide(L)'
;MTDKSPEKTHEISDENLETSIVNTLVDRFGDTPKRSFLASSQQLLESSSRLLSRDVISEIFQSKSKYYSGVREVGTGLKHVDIFISPELARNMLEHSRRGVINPENKNREINKNKVQNYSKAMKNRKWCLTGEPIIISSDGEILNGHHRLEAACDAQVGFIAPVTYGVTDDLSFAHIDVGNTRSRAQVLAMSGVKVNPSVLSRIAMLAKAFELTKNPFSFRGTQGTSFPPPEILDFVEKNSELALSVSFVGEVFKKYRLESQASEPIYAFAHYLIKKKLTEVQIEELPLSPETYLTRVISSLGLESEDDVEYQVRNYLQSLVHESTSYSLLCKLSAIFKGWNMHLGIPVAGNKIAVRRVARYKKDEDGNNIPLPAAGNINEPFTIPCVPKGTVPKSIQKQSNVKIVSN
;
A
#
# COMPACT_ATOMS: atom_id res chain seq x y z
N MET A 1 -30.89 -17.67 44.13
CA MET A 1 -29.45 -17.95 44.33
C MET A 1 -29.09 -19.05 43.34
N THR A 2 -28.30 -18.87 42.31
CA THR A 2 -27.25 -17.88 42.05
C THR A 2 -27.25 -17.52 40.56
N ASP A 3 -27.17 -16.23 40.35
CA ASP A 3 -27.01 -15.50 39.10
C ASP A 3 -25.80 -16.01 38.31
N LYS A 4 -25.97 -16.38 37.04
CA LYS A 4 -24.87 -16.62 36.10
C LYS A 4 -24.69 -15.33 35.30
N SER A 5 -23.77 -14.50 35.78
CA SER A 5 -23.28 -13.34 35.06
C SER A 5 -22.71 -13.76 33.69
N PRO A 6 -22.97 -13.01 32.60
CA PRO A 6 -22.40 -13.31 31.29
C PRO A 6 -20.89 -12.98 31.31
N GLU A 7 -20.11 -13.92 30.78
CA GLU A 7 -18.67 -13.82 30.60
C GLU A 7 -18.30 -12.51 29.86
N LYS A 8 -17.52 -11.68 30.55
CA LYS A 8 -16.83 -10.54 29.94
C LYS A 8 -15.88 -11.08 28.87
N THR A 9 -16.17 -10.76 27.62
CA THR A 9 -15.29 -10.95 26.47
C THR A 9 -14.11 -9.98 26.59
N HIS A 10 -13.11 -10.37 27.38
CA HIS A 10 -11.83 -9.66 27.49
C HIS A 10 -10.90 -10.03 26.32
N GLU A 11 -10.31 -8.98 25.74
CA GLU A 11 -9.03 -8.94 25.02
C GLU A 11 -8.90 -9.72 23.70
N ILE A 12 -9.30 -9.07 22.60
CA ILE A 12 -8.90 -9.41 21.23
C ILE A 12 -7.70 -8.51 20.86
N SER A 13 -6.55 -8.74 21.48
CA SER A 13 -5.25 -8.28 20.97
C SER A 13 -4.15 -9.17 21.53
N ASP A 14 -3.54 -9.99 20.69
CA ASP A 14 -2.35 -10.76 21.06
C ASP A 14 -1.17 -9.78 21.13
N GLU A 15 -0.87 -9.25 22.32
CA GLU A 15 0.20 -8.28 22.56
C GLU A 15 1.56 -8.74 21.98
N ASN A 16 1.80 -10.06 21.93
CA ASN A 16 3.01 -10.63 21.34
C ASN A 16 3.04 -10.44 19.82
N LEU A 17 1.90 -10.56 19.14
CA LEU A 17 1.79 -10.34 17.70
C LEU A 17 1.96 -8.86 17.36
N GLU A 18 1.34 -7.96 18.12
CA GLU A 18 1.50 -6.52 17.95
C GLU A 18 2.96 -6.10 18.12
N THR A 19 3.60 -6.57 19.20
CA THR A 19 5.02 -6.33 19.47
C THR A 19 5.90 -6.92 18.36
N SER A 20 5.57 -8.10 17.84
CA SER A 20 6.28 -8.71 16.70
C SER A 20 6.16 -7.88 15.42
N ILE A 21 4.97 -7.34 15.11
CA ILE A 21 4.74 -6.49 13.93
C ILE A 21 5.52 -5.18 14.06
N VAL A 22 5.42 -4.52 15.23
CA VAL A 22 6.14 -3.28 15.51
C VAL A 22 7.63 -3.51 15.48
N ASN A 23 8.16 -4.52 16.16
CA ASN A 23 9.59 -4.84 16.15
C ASN A 23 10.08 -5.20 14.74
N THR A 24 9.31 -5.92 13.92
CA THR A 24 9.72 -6.22 12.53
C THR A 24 9.85 -4.95 11.68
N LEU A 25 9.01 -3.95 11.94
CA LEU A 25 9.13 -2.64 11.30
C LEU A 25 10.29 -1.85 11.91
N VAL A 26 10.41 -1.78 13.23
CA VAL A 26 11.44 -1.02 13.94
C VAL A 26 12.85 -1.60 13.70
N ASP A 27 13.06 -2.91 13.83
CA ASP A 27 14.37 -3.58 13.63
C ASP A 27 14.88 -3.42 12.18
N ARG A 28 13.98 -3.27 11.21
CA ARG A 28 14.32 -3.10 9.80
C ARG A 28 14.63 -1.65 9.43
N PHE A 29 14.05 -0.69 10.16
CA PHE A 29 14.04 0.73 9.78
C PHE A 29 14.61 1.66 10.87
N GLY A 30 15.04 1.12 11.99
CA GLY A 30 15.67 1.83 13.11
C GLY A 30 17.16 2.08 12.87
N ASP A 31 17.57 3.32 13.17
CA ASP A 31 18.94 3.81 13.39
C ASP A 31 20.04 3.52 12.37
N THR A 32 19.70 3.12 11.13
CA THR A 32 20.69 3.21 10.05
C THR A 32 20.65 4.63 9.47
N PRO A 33 21.76 5.39 9.48
CA PRO A 33 21.78 6.70 8.83
C PRO A 33 21.45 6.53 7.34
N LYS A 34 20.26 7.01 6.93
CA LYS A 34 19.74 6.89 5.55
C LYS A 34 20.79 7.40 4.56
N ARG A 35 21.50 6.49 3.87
CA ARG A 35 22.34 6.82 2.71
C ARG A 35 21.49 6.85 1.43
N SER A 36 20.42 7.63 1.48
CA SER A 36 19.43 7.71 0.41
C SER A 36 19.89 8.66 -0.69
N PHE A 37 19.78 8.22 -1.95
CA PHE A 37 19.99 9.00 -3.18
C PHE A 37 21.45 9.35 -3.50
N LEU A 38 22.38 8.41 -3.33
CA LEU A 38 23.80 8.61 -3.68
C LEU A 38 24.00 9.03 -5.15
N ALA A 39 23.16 8.54 -6.06
CA ALA A 39 23.21 8.90 -7.48
C ALA A 39 22.96 10.40 -7.76
N SER A 40 22.33 11.12 -6.82
CA SER A 40 22.06 12.55 -6.90
C SER A 40 22.93 13.38 -5.95
N SER A 41 23.96 12.78 -5.34
CA SER A 41 24.80 13.47 -4.35
C SER A 41 25.67 14.55 -5.00
N GLN A 42 25.44 15.81 -4.60
CA GLN A 42 26.28 16.94 -4.99
C GLN A 42 27.72 16.77 -4.50
N GLN A 43 27.92 16.20 -3.31
CA GLN A 43 29.25 15.94 -2.75
C GLN A 43 30.06 14.93 -3.58
N LEU A 44 29.43 13.88 -4.12
CA LEU A 44 30.10 12.92 -5.02
C LEU A 44 30.44 13.56 -6.37
N LEU A 45 29.60 14.48 -6.85
CA LEU A 45 29.86 15.24 -8.08
C LEU A 45 30.97 16.29 -7.90
N GLU A 46 31.05 16.93 -6.74
CA GLU A 46 32.08 17.92 -6.42
C GLU A 46 33.46 17.29 -6.18
N SER A 47 33.50 16.11 -5.57
CA SER A 47 34.72 15.31 -5.44
C SER A 47 35.16 14.65 -6.75
N SER A 48 34.26 14.54 -7.73
CA SER A 48 34.56 14.11 -9.10
C SER A 48 35.20 15.25 -9.92
N SER A 49 36.53 15.31 -9.89
CA SER A 49 37.33 16.25 -10.70
C SER A 49 37.89 15.63 -11.98
N ARG A 50 37.74 14.30 -12.18
CA ARG A 50 38.39 13.57 -13.27
C ARG A 50 37.48 13.44 -14.49
N LEU A 51 37.89 14.04 -15.60
CA LEU A 51 37.32 13.76 -16.91
C LEU A 51 37.77 12.38 -17.40
N LEU A 52 36.86 11.63 -18.02
CA LEU A 52 37.21 10.38 -18.70
C LEU A 52 38.15 10.69 -19.88
N SER A 53 39.12 9.81 -20.10
CA SER A 53 40.03 9.94 -21.24
C SER A 53 39.29 9.76 -22.56
N ARG A 54 39.81 10.37 -23.64
CA ARG A 54 39.20 10.25 -24.97
C ARG A 54 39.13 8.81 -25.45
N ASP A 55 40.09 7.98 -25.07
CA ASP A 55 40.15 6.57 -25.45
C ASP A 55 38.97 5.80 -24.84
N VAL A 56 38.70 5.99 -23.55
CA VAL A 56 37.56 5.35 -22.85
C VAL A 56 36.22 5.88 -23.40
N ILE A 57 36.12 7.18 -23.68
CA ILE A 57 34.91 7.75 -24.32
C ILE A 57 34.70 7.15 -25.72
N SER A 58 35.78 6.92 -26.48
CA SER A 58 35.71 6.26 -27.79
C SER A 58 35.30 4.80 -27.67
N GLU A 59 35.80 4.08 -26.66
CA GLU A 59 35.42 2.69 -26.40
C GLU A 59 33.92 2.57 -26.07
N ILE A 60 33.40 3.46 -25.20
CA ILE A 60 31.99 3.44 -24.77
C ILE A 60 31.05 3.90 -25.90
N PHE A 61 31.33 5.03 -26.55
CA PHE A 61 30.41 5.69 -27.48
C PHE A 61 30.76 5.49 -28.96
N GLN A 62 31.87 4.81 -29.26
CA GLN A 62 32.34 4.48 -30.61
C GLN A 62 32.37 5.71 -31.54
N SER A 63 31.86 5.58 -32.77
CA SER A 63 31.82 6.65 -33.76
C SER A 63 31.00 7.88 -33.34
N LYS A 64 30.17 7.76 -32.30
CA LYS A 64 29.37 8.86 -31.73
C LYS A 64 30.11 9.62 -30.62
N SER A 65 31.28 9.17 -30.17
CA SER A 65 32.12 9.85 -29.16
C SER A 65 32.33 11.33 -29.44
N LYS A 66 32.43 11.74 -30.72
CA LYS A 66 32.56 13.14 -31.16
C LYS A 66 31.43 14.07 -30.68
N TYR A 67 30.27 13.53 -30.31
CA TYR A 67 29.13 14.31 -29.80
C TYR A 67 29.09 14.41 -28.28
N TYR A 68 29.93 13.67 -27.55
CA TYR A 68 29.94 13.59 -26.09
C TYR A 68 31.20 14.23 -25.53
N SER A 69 31.06 15.41 -24.92
CA SER A 69 32.15 16.14 -24.27
C SER A 69 31.85 16.33 -22.79
N GLY A 70 32.91 16.52 -21.98
CA GLY A 70 32.75 16.78 -20.54
C GLY A 70 32.28 15.58 -19.71
N VAL A 71 32.44 14.34 -20.21
CA VAL A 71 32.06 13.13 -19.46
C VAL A 71 32.98 12.95 -18.26
N ARG A 72 32.42 13.00 -17.06
CA ARG A 72 33.15 12.88 -15.79
C ARG A 72 33.07 11.46 -15.26
N GLU A 73 34.19 10.98 -14.73
CA GLU A 73 34.25 9.76 -13.93
C GLU A 73 33.88 10.11 -12.48
N VAL A 74 32.88 9.43 -11.93
CA VAL A 74 32.51 9.57 -10.51
C VAL A 74 32.90 8.28 -9.80
N GLY A 75 33.81 8.39 -8.84
CA GLY A 75 34.17 7.27 -7.98
C GLY A 75 32.98 6.89 -7.11
N THR A 76 32.39 5.74 -7.37
CA THR A 76 31.37 5.14 -6.50
C THR A 76 31.91 3.87 -5.85
N GLY A 77 31.27 3.39 -4.79
CA GLY A 77 31.59 2.10 -4.17
C GLY A 77 31.11 0.89 -4.99
N LEU A 78 30.49 1.11 -6.14
CA LEU A 78 29.87 0.09 -6.97
C LEU A 78 30.93 -0.71 -7.74
N LYS A 79 30.84 -2.03 -7.66
CA LYS A 79 31.80 -2.94 -8.32
C LYS A 79 31.07 -3.82 -9.33
N HIS A 80 31.79 -4.26 -10.36
CA HIS A 80 31.26 -5.08 -11.45
C HIS A 80 32.18 -6.28 -11.72
N VAL A 81 31.58 -7.44 -12.00
CA VAL A 81 32.29 -8.66 -12.41
C VAL A 81 31.36 -9.55 -13.25
N ASP A 82 31.87 -10.19 -14.30
CA ASP A 82 31.12 -11.21 -15.04
C ASP A 82 31.37 -12.59 -14.44
N ILE A 83 30.31 -13.31 -14.08
CA ILE A 83 30.44 -14.67 -13.53
C ILE A 83 29.57 -15.66 -14.29
N PHE A 84 30.02 -16.91 -14.34
CA PHE A 84 29.19 -18.04 -14.74
C PHE A 84 28.38 -18.53 -13.53
N ILE A 85 27.06 -18.46 -13.64
CA ILE A 85 26.12 -18.90 -12.62
C ILE A 85 25.64 -20.30 -12.99
N SER A 86 26.19 -21.31 -12.32
CA SER A 86 25.70 -22.69 -12.45
C SER A 86 24.30 -22.84 -11.82
N PRO A 87 23.52 -23.88 -12.18
CA PRO A 87 22.23 -24.15 -11.52
C PRO A 87 22.36 -24.32 -10.00
N GLU A 88 23.47 -24.91 -9.54
CA GLU A 88 23.77 -25.06 -8.11
C GLU A 88 24.05 -23.72 -7.45
N LEU A 89 24.87 -22.86 -8.07
CA LEU A 89 25.12 -21.51 -7.56
C LEU A 89 23.84 -20.68 -7.51
N ALA A 90 23.01 -20.74 -8.57
CA ALA A 90 21.71 -20.05 -8.60
C ALA A 90 20.80 -20.50 -7.45
N ARG A 91 20.76 -21.80 -7.16
CA ARG A 91 20.03 -22.37 -6.02
C ARG A 91 20.58 -21.82 -4.71
N ASN A 92 21.88 -21.90 -4.47
CA ASN A 92 22.49 -21.41 -3.23
C ASN A 92 22.24 -19.90 -3.03
N MET A 93 22.31 -19.11 -4.10
CA MET A 93 22.01 -17.68 -4.10
C MET A 93 20.55 -17.41 -3.68
N LEU A 94 19.58 -18.19 -4.19
CA LEU A 94 18.17 -18.04 -3.83
C LEU A 94 17.88 -18.57 -2.42
N GLU A 95 18.57 -19.59 -1.96
CA GLU A 95 18.39 -20.14 -0.62
C GLU A 95 18.83 -19.17 0.47
N HIS A 96 19.96 -18.47 0.27
CA HIS A 96 20.53 -17.54 1.25
C HIS A 96 19.98 -16.09 1.11
N SER A 97 19.19 -15.80 0.09
CA SER A 97 18.55 -14.49 -0.10
C SER A 97 17.23 -14.42 0.67
N ARG A 98 16.98 -13.35 1.44
CA ARG A 98 15.70 -13.13 2.15
C ARG A 98 14.50 -12.95 1.21
N ARG A 99 14.78 -12.78 -0.09
CA ARG A 99 13.81 -12.61 -1.17
C ARG A 99 13.83 -13.77 -2.17
N GLY A 100 14.57 -14.83 -1.89
CA GLY A 100 14.60 -16.02 -2.74
C GLY A 100 13.41 -16.94 -2.49
N VAL A 101 12.99 -17.66 -3.54
CA VAL A 101 11.78 -18.50 -3.51
C VAL A 101 11.95 -19.77 -2.69
N ILE A 102 13.19 -20.22 -2.49
CA ILE A 102 13.53 -21.46 -1.78
C ILE A 102 14.14 -21.22 -0.40
N ASN A 103 14.27 -19.96 0.03
CA ASN A 103 14.69 -19.66 1.40
C ASN A 103 13.63 -20.17 2.40
N PRO A 104 14.01 -21.01 3.38
CA PRO A 104 13.08 -21.60 4.35
C PRO A 104 12.58 -20.59 5.39
N GLU A 105 13.37 -19.54 5.68
CA GLU A 105 13.10 -18.58 6.73
C GLU A 105 12.26 -17.38 6.24
N ASN A 106 12.39 -16.97 4.97
CA ASN A 106 11.73 -15.76 4.46
C ASN A 106 11.51 -15.76 2.93
N LYS A 107 10.26 -15.60 2.48
CA LYS A 107 9.88 -15.51 1.05
C LYS A 107 9.19 -14.19 0.72
N ASN A 108 9.92 -13.09 0.87
CA ASN A 108 9.36 -11.74 0.78
C ASN A 108 9.17 -11.22 -0.66
N ARG A 109 9.33 -12.07 -1.69
CA ARG A 109 9.15 -11.67 -3.10
C ARG A 109 8.32 -12.69 -3.86
N GLU A 110 7.22 -12.23 -4.44
CA GLU A 110 6.45 -13.01 -5.39
C GLU A 110 7.17 -13.08 -6.75
N ILE A 111 7.33 -14.28 -7.29
CA ILE A 111 7.94 -14.52 -8.61
C ILE A 111 6.85 -14.74 -9.66
N ASN A 112 7.02 -14.09 -10.82
CA ASN A 112 6.14 -14.26 -11.97
C ASN A 112 6.56 -15.53 -12.72
N LYS A 113 5.79 -16.61 -12.54
CA LYS A 113 6.07 -17.93 -13.13
C LYS A 113 6.15 -17.91 -14.66
N ASN A 114 5.30 -17.12 -15.33
CA ASN A 114 5.33 -17.02 -16.80
C ASN A 114 6.65 -16.42 -17.29
N LYS A 115 7.18 -15.41 -16.58
CA LYS A 115 8.48 -14.80 -16.90
C LYS A 115 9.62 -15.79 -16.71
N VAL A 116 9.60 -16.56 -15.62
CA VAL A 116 10.58 -17.63 -15.35
C VAL A 116 10.53 -18.70 -16.43
N GLN A 117 9.34 -19.18 -16.81
CA GLN A 117 9.18 -20.20 -17.85
C GLN A 117 9.74 -19.74 -19.20
N ASN A 118 9.48 -18.49 -19.59
CA ASN A 118 10.03 -17.92 -20.82
C ASN A 118 11.57 -17.88 -20.79
N TYR A 119 12.16 -17.47 -19.67
CA TYR A 119 13.60 -17.44 -19.49
C TYR A 119 14.21 -18.85 -19.48
N SER A 120 13.60 -19.77 -18.75
CA SER A 120 14.03 -21.17 -18.67
C SER A 120 14.03 -21.82 -20.06
N LYS A 121 12.97 -21.60 -20.85
CA LYS A 121 12.88 -22.09 -22.24
C LYS A 121 13.99 -21.51 -23.13
N ALA A 122 14.30 -20.22 -22.99
CA ALA A 122 15.39 -19.59 -23.74
C ALA A 122 16.77 -20.16 -23.34
N MET A 123 17.01 -20.39 -22.03
CA MET A 123 18.23 -21.03 -21.52
C MET A 123 18.38 -22.47 -22.01
N LYS A 124 17.33 -23.31 -21.88
CA LYS A 124 17.33 -24.70 -22.39
C LYS A 124 17.64 -24.78 -23.88
N ASN A 125 17.05 -23.87 -24.66
CA ASN A 125 17.24 -23.83 -26.11
C ASN A 125 18.56 -23.17 -26.55
N ARG A 126 19.44 -22.79 -25.61
CA ARG A 126 20.69 -22.04 -25.89
C ARG A 126 20.45 -20.74 -26.69
N LYS A 127 19.29 -20.13 -26.47
CA LYS A 127 18.89 -18.83 -27.04
C LYS A 127 18.92 -17.72 -25.98
N TRP A 128 19.54 -17.98 -24.82
CA TRP A 128 19.75 -16.98 -23.79
C TRP A 128 20.96 -16.10 -24.13
N CYS A 129 20.74 -14.80 -24.25
CA CYS A 129 21.79 -13.85 -24.58
C CYS A 129 22.48 -13.32 -23.32
N LEU A 130 23.76 -12.96 -23.44
CA LEU A 130 24.42 -12.11 -22.44
C LEU A 130 23.79 -10.72 -22.51
N THR A 131 22.85 -10.44 -21.61
CA THR A 131 22.20 -9.14 -21.51
C THR A 131 23.04 -8.24 -20.62
N GLY A 132 23.14 -6.95 -20.96
CA GLY A 132 23.76 -5.95 -20.09
C GLY A 132 22.98 -5.69 -18.79
N GLU A 133 21.95 -6.50 -18.48
CA GLU A 133 21.23 -6.43 -17.22
C GLU A 133 22.00 -7.24 -16.16
N PRO A 134 22.47 -6.63 -15.07
CA PRO A 134 23.24 -7.36 -14.07
C PRO A 134 22.36 -8.11 -13.06
N ILE A 135 22.94 -9.11 -12.39
CA ILE A 135 22.50 -9.52 -11.05
C ILE A 135 23.01 -8.45 -10.08
N ILE A 136 22.13 -7.88 -9.27
CA ILE A 136 22.47 -6.76 -8.37
C ILE A 136 22.47 -7.26 -6.94
N ILE A 137 23.57 -7.02 -6.22
CA ILE A 137 23.78 -7.45 -4.83
C ILE A 137 24.08 -6.20 -3.97
N SER A 138 23.39 -6.07 -2.84
CA SER A 138 23.66 -4.99 -1.87
C SER A 138 24.98 -5.20 -1.13
N SER A 139 25.42 -4.19 -0.39
CA SER A 139 26.65 -4.25 0.42
C SER A 139 26.62 -5.31 1.52
N ASP A 140 25.45 -5.73 1.99
CA ASP A 140 25.23 -6.82 2.95
C ASP A 140 25.10 -8.20 2.30
N GLY A 141 25.28 -8.31 0.97
CA GLY A 141 25.23 -9.59 0.24
C GLY A 141 23.83 -10.02 -0.21
N GLU A 142 22.80 -9.22 0.04
CA GLU A 142 21.42 -9.53 -0.34
C GLU A 142 21.16 -9.27 -1.83
N ILE A 143 20.37 -10.14 -2.46
CA ILE A 143 20.05 -10.01 -3.89
C ILE A 143 18.95 -8.96 -4.07
N LEU A 144 19.24 -7.90 -4.83
CA LEU A 144 18.29 -6.83 -5.15
C LEU A 144 17.62 -7.06 -6.52
N ASN A 145 18.36 -7.59 -7.48
CA ASN A 145 17.86 -7.92 -8.83
C ASN A 145 18.40 -9.25 -9.35
N GLY A 146 17.63 -9.89 -10.23
CA GLY A 146 18.05 -11.12 -10.90
C GLY A 146 17.29 -12.38 -10.50
N HIS A 147 16.41 -12.33 -9.49
CA HIS A 147 15.65 -13.47 -8.98
C HIS A 147 14.98 -14.33 -10.08
N HIS A 148 14.30 -13.71 -11.06
CA HIS A 148 13.66 -14.47 -12.15
C HIS A 148 14.66 -15.23 -13.03
N ARG A 149 15.88 -14.71 -13.18
CA ARG A 149 16.95 -15.34 -13.99
C ARG A 149 17.61 -16.48 -13.23
N LEU A 150 17.83 -16.29 -11.93
CA LEU A 150 18.32 -17.35 -11.03
C LEU A 150 17.32 -18.51 -10.97
N GLU A 151 16.03 -18.22 -10.77
CA GLU A 151 14.97 -19.23 -10.74
C GLU A 151 14.87 -19.95 -12.10
N ALA A 152 14.98 -19.21 -13.21
CA ALA A 152 14.95 -19.79 -14.54
C ALA A 152 16.13 -20.75 -14.80
N ALA A 153 17.32 -20.46 -14.27
CA ALA A 153 18.48 -21.35 -14.36
C ALA A 153 18.28 -22.63 -13.54
N CYS A 154 17.69 -22.51 -12.34
CA CYS A 154 17.26 -23.65 -11.54
C CYS A 154 16.21 -24.50 -12.29
N ASP A 155 15.17 -23.89 -12.85
CA ASP A 155 14.14 -24.59 -13.64
C ASP A 155 14.69 -25.19 -14.94
N ALA A 156 15.67 -24.51 -15.54
CA ALA A 156 16.31 -24.94 -16.76
C ALA A 156 17.27 -26.12 -16.56
N GLN A 157 17.86 -26.22 -15.36
CA GLN A 157 19.05 -27.03 -15.09
C GLN A 157 20.21 -26.68 -16.03
N VAL A 158 20.31 -25.40 -16.40
CA VAL A 158 21.35 -24.86 -17.30
C VAL A 158 21.87 -23.56 -16.71
N GLY A 159 23.19 -23.46 -16.58
CA GLY A 159 23.85 -22.24 -16.09
C GLY A 159 23.89 -21.13 -17.15
N PHE A 160 24.11 -19.90 -16.70
CA PHE A 160 24.20 -18.73 -17.59
C PHE A 160 25.30 -17.78 -17.12
N ILE A 161 25.85 -17.01 -18.06
CA ILE A 161 26.80 -15.94 -17.76
C ILE A 161 26.00 -14.65 -17.54
N ALA A 162 26.34 -13.90 -16.50
CA ALA A 162 25.75 -12.58 -16.27
C ALA A 162 26.75 -11.61 -15.63
N PRO A 163 26.63 -10.31 -15.95
CA PRO A 163 27.29 -9.28 -15.17
C PRO A 163 26.70 -9.25 -13.76
N VAL A 164 27.55 -9.08 -12.77
CA VAL A 164 27.18 -8.91 -11.37
C VAL A 164 27.64 -7.55 -10.92
N THR A 165 26.70 -6.77 -10.41
CA THR A 165 26.95 -5.47 -9.81
C THR A 165 26.74 -5.59 -8.31
N TYR A 166 27.77 -5.29 -7.51
CA TYR A 166 27.75 -5.53 -6.07
C TYR A 166 28.32 -4.36 -5.26
N GLY A 167 27.98 -4.32 -3.97
CA GLY A 167 28.34 -3.20 -3.09
C GLY A 167 27.33 -2.04 -3.14
N VAL A 168 26.08 -2.30 -3.51
CA VAL A 168 25.02 -1.27 -3.49
C VAL A 168 24.68 -0.93 -2.03
N THR A 169 24.96 0.30 -1.62
CA THR A 169 24.75 0.80 -0.25
C THR A 169 23.49 1.66 -0.07
N ASP A 170 22.78 1.96 -1.15
CA ASP A 170 21.55 2.77 -1.07
C ASP A 170 20.35 1.83 -0.85
N ASP A 171 19.79 1.91 0.35
CA ASP A 171 18.72 1.04 0.85
C ASP A 171 17.44 1.10 -0.01
N LEU A 172 17.20 2.20 -0.73
CA LEU A 172 16.04 2.35 -1.61
C LEU A 172 16.29 1.85 -3.04
N SER A 173 17.51 1.43 -3.38
CA SER A 173 17.87 0.99 -4.73
C SER A 173 16.94 -0.12 -5.25
N PHE A 174 16.51 -1.05 -4.39
CA PHE A 174 15.58 -2.11 -4.78
C PHE A 174 14.20 -1.60 -5.18
N ALA A 175 13.76 -0.45 -4.68
CA ALA A 175 12.48 0.15 -5.06
C ALA A 175 12.56 0.81 -6.45
N HIS A 176 13.78 1.18 -6.90
CA HIS A 176 14.04 1.88 -8.16
C HIS A 176 14.58 0.99 -9.30
N ILE A 177 14.97 -0.26 -9.01
CA ILE A 177 15.39 -1.24 -10.02
C ILE A 177 14.20 -1.66 -10.92
N ASP A 178 14.42 -1.77 -12.24
CA ASP A 178 13.44 -2.10 -13.30
C ASP A 178 12.47 -0.96 -13.66
N VAL A 179 12.98 0.23 -14.01
CA VAL A 179 12.20 1.45 -14.33
C VAL A 179 11.15 1.26 -15.46
N GLY A 180 11.29 0.25 -16.32
CA GLY A 180 10.30 -0.10 -17.36
C GLY A 180 9.12 -0.97 -16.88
N ASN A 181 9.21 -1.61 -15.72
CA ASN A 181 8.14 -2.34 -15.03
C ASN A 181 8.15 -1.90 -13.56
N THR A 182 7.65 -0.69 -13.29
CA THR A 182 7.67 -0.11 -11.95
C THR A 182 6.99 -1.06 -10.96
N ARG A 183 7.75 -1.53 -9.96
CA ARG A 183 7.21 -2.35 -8.87
C ARG A 183 6.05 -1.61 -8.22
N SER A 184 4.93 -2.29 -7.98
CA SER A 184 3.79 -1.67 -7.33
C SER A 184 4.13 -1.35 -5.87
N ARG A 185 3.39 -0.41 -5.25
CA ARG A 185 3.52 -0.09 -3.81
C ARG A 185 3.39 -1.34 -2.94
N ALA A 186 2.42 -2.21 -3.24
CA ALA A 186 2.23 -3.48 -2.55
C ALA A 186 3.43 -4.42 -2.72
N GLN A 187 4.03 -4.48 -3.92
CA GLN A 187 5.24 -5.29 -4.15
C GLN A 187 6.45 -4.74 -3.40
N VAL A 188 6.61 -3.41 -3.34
CA VAL A 188 7.68 -2.78 -2.54
C VAL A 188 7.51 -3.09 -1.06
N LEU A 189 6.29 -2.98 -0.52
CA LEU A 189 5.98 -3.37 0.87
C LEU A 189 6.20 -4.86 1.13
N ALA A 190 5.81 -5.73 0.19
CA ALA A 190 6.07 -7.18 0.31
C ALA A 190 7.58 -7.45 0.35
N MET A 191 8.35 -6.81 -0.54
CA MET A 191 9.81 -6.92 -0.59
C MET A 191 10.50 -6.29 0.63
N SER A 192 9.83 -5.35 1.30
CA SER A 192 10.25 -4.80 2.59
C SER A 192 9.80 -5.68 3.77
N GLY A 193 9.27 -6.89 3.51
CA GLY A 193 9.01 -7.93 4.50
C GLY A 193 7.98 -7.58 5.57
N VAL A 194 6.97 -6.78 5.21
CA VAL A 194 5.82 -6.56 6.09
C VAL A 194 5.10 -7.89 6.35
N LYS A 195 4.71 -8.13 7.61
CA LYS A 195 4.03 -9.37 8.05
C LYS A 195 2.52 -9.36 7.82
N VAL A 196 1.97 -8.22 7.41
CA VAL A 196 0.53 -8.04 7.11
C VAL A 196 0.28 -8.01 5.60
N ASN A 197 -0.98 -8.07 5.17
CA ASN A 197 -1.32 -8.07 3.75
C ASN A 197 -0.79 -6.79 3.04
N PRO A 198 0.22 -6.89 2.14
CA PRO A 198 0.86 -5.72 1.53
C PRO A 198 -0.07 -4.91 0.63
N SER A 199 -1.07 -5.58 0.03
CA SER A 199 -2.05 -4.92 -0.84
C SER A 199 -3.02 -4.06 -0.04
N VAL A 200 -3.44 -4.54 1.14
CA VAL A 200 -4.31 -3.79 2.06
C VAL A 200 -3.53 -2.64 2.68
N LEU A 201 -2.31 -2.93 3.18
CA LEU A 201 -1.41 -1.92 3.76
C LEU A 201 -1.12 -0.78 2.78
N SER A 202 -0.81 -1.11 1.52
CA SER A 202 -0.62 -0.11 0.47
C SER A 202 -1.84 0.78 0.27
N ARG A 203 -3.06 0.22 0.28
CA ARG A 203 -4.29 0.99 0.04
C ARG A 203 -4.61 1.91 1.21
N ILE A 204 -4.48 1.43 2.44
CA ILE A 204 -4.73 2.27 3.62
C ILE A 204 -3.68 3.36 3.78
N ALA A 205 -2.41 3.08 3.45
CA ALA A 205 -1.34 4.08 3.48
C ALA A 205 -1.61 5.22 2.50
N MET A 206 -2.08 4.90 1.29
CA MET A 206 -2.49 5.92 0.32
C MET A 206 -3.68 6.75 0.82
N LEU A 207 -4.68 6.13 1.44
CA LEU A 207 -5.85 6.84 2.00
C LEU A 207 -5.46 7.75 3.15
N ALA A 208 -4.67 7.26 4.10
CA ALA A 208 -4.16 8.01 5.26
C ALA A 208 -3.32 9.20 4.82
N LYS A 209 -2.36 8.99 3.92
CA LYS A 209 -1.55 10.06 3.38
C LYS A 209 -2.35 11.11 2.61
N ALA A 210 -3.30 10.68 1.76
CA ALA A 210 -4.19 11.61 1.08
C ALA A 210 -5.06 12.41 2.06
N PHE A 211 -5.51 11.79 3.15
CA PHE A 211 -6.25 12.46 4.21
C PHE A 211 -5.41 13.53 4.91
N GLU A 212 -4.15 13.22 5.26
CA GLU A 212 -3.22 14.16 5.89
C GLU A 212 -2.87 15.37 5.00
N LEU A 213 -2.74 15.16 3.68
CA LEU A 213 -2.50 16.23 2.72
C LEU A 213 -3.74 17.11 2.47
N THR A 214 -4.93 16.68 2.91
CA THR A 214 -6.16 17.43 2.71
C THR A 214 -6.27 18.58 3.71
N LYS A 215 -5.98 19.81 3.24
CA LYS A 215 -6.02 21.05 4.05
C LYS A 215 -7.29 21.21 4.90
N ASN A 216 -8.45 20.92 4.31
CA ASN A 216 -9.73 20.86 5.03
C ASN A 216 -10.20 19.40 5.08
N PRO A 217 -10.04 18.69 6.20
CA PRO A 217 -10.43 17.28 6.34
C PRO A 217 -11.88 16.96 5.93
N PHE A 218 -12.82 17.90 6.12
CA PHE A 218 -14.22 17.75 5.68
C PHE A 218 -14.40 17.73 4.16
N SER A 219 -13.37 18.15 3.41
CA SER A 219 -13.30 18.12 1.95
C SER A 219 -12.58 16.89 1.39
N PHE A 220 -12.17 15.93 2.24
CA PHE A 220 -11.51 14.72 1.79
C PHE A 220 -12.38 13.94 0.78
N ARG A 221 -11.78 13.52 -0.34
CA ARG A 221 -12.46 12.79 -1.42
C ARG A 221 -11.65 11.57 -1.89
N GLY A 222 -10.89 10.95 -0.98
CA GLY A 222 -10.12 9.75 -1.26
C GLY A 222 -8.78 10.08 -1.91
N THR A 223 -8.28 9.17 -2.74
CA THR A 223 -6.97 9.28 -3.39
C THR A 223 -7.04 9.90 -4.80
N GLN A 224 -8.20 10.41 -5.21
CA GLN A 224 -8.38 10.99 -6.54
C GLN A 224 -7.49 12.23 -6.72
N GLY A 225 -6.74 12.26 -7.82
CA GLY A 225 -5.78 13.34 -8.11
C GLY A 225 -4.47 13.25 -7.32
N THR A 226 -4.25 12.19 -6.53
CA THR A 226 -2.97 11.94 -5.85
C THR A 226 -2.13 10.93 -6.62
N SER A 227 -0.81 11.11 -6.61
CA SER A 227 0.15 10.14 -7.14
C SER A 227 1.31 10.02 -6.15
N PHE A 228 1.38 8.90 -5.43
CA PHE A 228 2.44 8.62 -4.47
C PHE A 228 3.34 7.51 -5.01
N PRO A 229 4.61 7.75 -5.36
CA PRO A 229 5.53 6.70 -5.79
C PRO A 229 5.68 5.59 -4.73
N PRO A 230 6.04 4.36 -5.13
CA PRO A 230 6.27 3.25 -4.19
C PRO A 230 7.22 3.55 -3.02
N PRO A 231 8.40 4.19 -3.22
CA PRO A 231 9.29 4.54 -2.12
C PRO A 231 8.66 5.51 -1.12
N GLU A 232 7.83 6.44 -1.62
CA GLU A 232 7.14 7.43 -0.79
C GLU A 232 6.08 6.77 0.11
N ILE A 233 5.44 5.68 -0.35
CA ILE A 233 4.50 4.90 0.46
C ILE A 233 5.23 4.02 1.47
N LEU A 234 6.39 3.48 1.11
CA LEU A 234 7.23 2.74 2.04
C LEU A 234 7.64 3.63 3.23
N ASP A 235 8.22 4.80 2.97
CA ASP A 235 8.61 5.77 4.02
C ASP A 235 7.41 6.24 4.87
N PHE A 236 6.23 6.35 4.27
CA PHE A 236 5.02 6.70 5.02
C PHE A 236 4.58 5.59 5.98
N VAL A 237 4.63 4.33 5.54
CA VAL A 237 4.30 3.16 6.38
C VAL A 237 5.32 3.02 7.51
N GLU A 238 6.61 3.25 7.26
CA GLU A 238 7.67 3.22 8.28
C GLU A 238 7.37 4.19 9.42
N LYS A 239 6.92 5.40 9.09
CA LYS A 239 6.60 6.46 10.07
C LYS A 239 5.25 6.25 10.79
N ASN A 240 4.44 5.31 10.34
CA ASN A 240 3.07 5.09 10.81
C ASN A 240 2.80 3.59 11.01
N SER A 241 3.50 2.97 11.97
CA SER A 241 3.36 1.53 12.28
C SER A 241 1.93 1.11 12.67
N GLU A 242 1.13 2.04 13.20
CA GLU A 242 -0.31 1.87 13.50
C GLU A 242 -1.15 1.43 12.29
N LEU A 243 -0.71 1.76 11.06
CA LEU A 243 -1.34 1.27 9.84
C LEU A 243 -1.27 -0.25 9.79
N ALA A 244 -0.09 -0.83 10.05
CA ALA A 244 0.10 -2.27 10.01
C ALA A 244 -0.71 -2.98 11.11
N LEU A 245 -0.76 -2.40 12.32
CA LEU A 245 -1.61 -2.92 13.42
C LEU A 245 -3.09 -2.96 13.01
N SER A 246 -3.57 -1.90 12.36
CA SER A 246 -4.96 -1.84 11.85
C SER A 246 -5.23 -2.85 10.75
N VAL A 247 -4.26 -3.16 9.88
CA VAL A 247 -4.39 -4.24 8.88
C VAL A 247 -4.42 -5.61 9.57
N SER A 248 -3.58 -5.82 10.57
CA SER A 248 -3.52 -7.11 11.28
C SER A 248 -4.84 -7.43 11.94
N PHE A 249 -5.34 -6.53 12.80
CA PHE A 249 -6.60 -6.69 13.51
C PHE A 249 -7.78 -6.92 12.53
N VAL A 250 -7.94 -6.03 11.54
CA VAL A 250 -9.05 -6.16 10.59
C VAL A 250 -8.90 -7.41 9.73
N GLY A 251 -7.68 -7.80 9.36
CA GLY A 251 -7.42 -9.01 8.58
C GLY A 251 -7.88 -10.28 9.29
N GLU A 252 -7.69 -10.38 10.61
CA GLU A 252 -8.15 -11.52 11.42
C GLU A 252 -9.68 -11.60 11.46
N VAL A 253 -10.35 -10.49 11.79
CA VAL A 253 -11.81 -10.41 11.86
C VAL A 253 -12.42 -10.65 10.47
N PHE A 254 -11.87 -10.02 9.43
CA PHE A 254 -12.37 -10.12 8.07
C PHE A 254 -12.21 -11.53 7.49
N LYS A 255 -11.12 -12.23 7.81
CA LYS A 255 -10.91 -13.63 7.41
C LYS A 255 -11.96 -14.56 8.02
N LYS A 256 -12.34 -14.32 9.29
CA LYS A 256 -13.33 -15.12 10.01
C LYS A 256 -14.76 -14.87 9.53
N TYR A 257 -15.11 -13.60 9.25
CA TYR A 257 -16.48 -13.16 8.92
C TYR A 257 -16.59 -12.60 7.49
N ARG A 258 -15.92 -13.24 6.54
CA ARG A 258 -15.82 -12.74 5.17
C ARG A 258 -17.17 -12.69 4.45
N LEU A 259 -18.07 -13.64 4.72
CA LEU A 259 -19.36 -13.76 4.05
C LEU A 259 -20.38 -12.76 4.57
N GLU A 260 -20.25 -12.37 5.84
CA GLU A 260 -21.10 -11.43 6.55
C GLU A 260 -20.70 -9.97 6.30
N SER A 261 -19.53 -9.76 5.70
CA SER A 261 -18.92 -8.44 5.57
C SER A 261 -19.51 -7.61 4.44
N GLN A 262 -19.89 -6.37 4.76
CA GLN A 262 -20.59 -5.45 3.85
C GLN A 262 -19.69 -4.48 3.07
N ALA A 263 -18.39 -4.51 3.34
CA ALA A 263 -17.38 -3.66 2.70
C ALA A 263 -16.06 -4.41 2.56
N SER A 264 -15.08 -3.86 1.85
CA SER A 264 -13.79 -4.52 1.68
C SER A 264 -12.86 -4.27 2.87
N GLU A 265 -11.96 -5.22 3.13
CA GLU A 265 -10.94 -5.15 4.19
C GLU A 265 -10.21 -3.80 4.28
N PRO A 266 -9.76 -3.15 3.18
CA PRO A 266 -9.10 -1.84 3.26
C PRO A 266 -10.00 -0.70 3.78
N ILE A 267 -11.32 -0.80 3.62
CA ILE A 267 -12.25 0.22 4.13
C ILE A 267 -12.29 0.14 5.65
N TYR A 268 -12.44 -1.06 6.21
CA TYR A 268 -12.44 -1.26 7.66
C TYR A 268 -11.08 -0.95 8.28
N ALA A 269 -9.98 -1.39 7.65
CA ALA A 269 -8.64 -1.12 8.16
C ALA A 269 -8.32 0.38 8.18
N PHE A 270 -8.72 1.13 7.15
CA PHE A 270 -8.59 2.59 7.16
C PHE A 270 -9.50 3.24 8.21
N ALA A 271 -10.73 2.75 8.38
CA ALA A 271 -11.62 3.26 9.41
C ALA A 271 -11.08 3.04 10.83
N HIS A 272 -10.57 1.83 11.11
CA HIS A 272 -9.91 1.48 12.36
C HIS A 272 -8.74 2.41 12.67
N TYR A 273 -7.82 2.55 11.71
CA TYR A 273 -6.66 3.44 11.82
C TYR A 273 -7.08 4.88 12.14
N LEU A 274 -8.03 5.44 11.36
CA LEU A 274 -8.40 6.84 11.53
C LEU A 274 -9.14 7.09 12.85
N ILE A 275 -9.95 6.13 13.33
CA ILE A 275 -10.58 6.21 14.65
C ILE A 275 -9.51 6.24 15.75
N LYS A 276 -8.56 5.28 15.76
CA LYS A 276 -7.50 5.22 16.79
C LYS A 276 -6.61 6.46 16.77
N LYS A 277 -6.23 6.93 15.58
CA LYS A 277 -5.47 8.17 15.42
C LYS A 277 -6.20 9.37 16.02
N LYS A 278 -7.50 9.52 15.74
CA LYS A 278 -8.30 10.64 16.27
C LYS A 278 -8.58 10.54 17.76
N LEU A 279 -8.72 9.33 18.31
CA LEU A 279 -8.84 9.15 19.76
C LEU A 279 -7.59 9.63 20.51
N THR A 280 -6.41 9.37 19.96
CA THR A 280 -5.13 9.84 20.52
C THR A 280 -5.02 11.36 20.52
N GLU A 281 -5.60 12.04 19.53
CA GLU A 281 -5.62 13.50 19.44
C GLU A 281 -6.61 14.17 20.42
N VAL A 282 -7.75 13.52 20.70
CA VAL A 282 -8.87 14.11 21.47
C VAL A 282 -8.86 13.74 22.96
N GLN A 283 -8.11 12.70 23.37
CA GLN A 283 -7.97 12.26 24.77
C GLN A 283 -9.32 12.08 25.51
N ILE A 284 -10.18 11.21 24.98
CA ILE A 284 -11.47 10.88 25.61
C ILE A 284 -11.23 9.97 26.82
N GLU A 285 -11.68 10.38 28.02
CA GLU A 285 -11.41 9.69 29.30
C GLU A 285 -12.08 8.32 29.40
N GLU A 286 -13.33 8.18 28.95
CA GLU A 286 -14.08 6.92 29.00
C GLU A 286 -14.79 6.66 27.67
N LEU A 287 -14.49 5.51 27.06
CA LEU A 287 -15.08 5.10 25.81
C LEU A 287 -16.28 4.17 26.05
N PRO A 288 -17.43 4.39 25.39
CA PRO A 288 -18.60 3.51 25.52
C PRO A 288 -18.33 2.10 24.99
N LEU A 289 -17.44 1.98 24.00
CA LEU A 289 -16.86 0.72 23.53
C LEU A 289 -15.53 0.99 22.83
N SER A 290 -14.70 -0.05 22.67
CA SER A 290 -13.45 0.08 21.91
C SER A 290 -13.69 0.13 20.39
N PRO A 291 -12.79 0.76 19.61
CA PRO A 291 -12.80 0.69 18.16
C PRO A 291 -12.83 -0.73 17.61
N GLU A 292 -12.14 -1.66 18.29
CA GLU A 292 -12.05 -3.07 17.95
C GLU A 292 -13.39 -3.78 18.14
N THR A 293 -14.09 -3.54 19.26
CA THR A 293 -15.44 -4.07 19.48
C THR A 293 -16.42 -3.51 18.45
N TYR A 294 -16.36 -2.20 18.19
CA TYR A 294 -17.25 -1.52 17.24
C TYR A 294 -17.11 -2.13 15.84
N LEU A 295 -15.89 -2.21 15.31
CA LEU A 295 -15.67 -2.76 13.98
C LEU A 295 -15.92 -4.26 13.92
N THR A 296 -15.66 -5.01 14.99
CA THR A 296 -16.00 -6.43 15.03
C THR A 296 -17.51 -6.63 14.86
N ARG A 297 -18.35 -5.85 15.56
CA ARG A 297 -19.82 -5.89 15.40
C ARG A 297 -20.26 -5.46 14.00
N VAL A 298 -19.69 -4.38 13.48
CA VAL A 298 -19.98 -3.91 12.11
C VAL A 298 -19.58 -4.94 11.05
N ILE A 299 -18.49 -5.70 11.23
CA ILE A 299 -18.04 -6.70 10.25
C ILE A 299 -18.84 -8.01 10.39
N SER A 300 -19.06 -8.48 11.62
CA SER A 300 -19.57 -9.84 11.90
C SER A 300 -21.08 -9.95 12.15
N SER A 301 -21.79 -8.84 12.33
CA SER A 301 -23.18 -8.81 12.86
C SER A 301 -23.39 -9.41 14.25
N LEU A 302 -22.33 -9.77 14.98
CA LEU A 302 -22.47 -10.33 16.32
C LEU A 302 -22.96 -9.28 17.31
N GLY A 303 -23.91 -9.67 18.16
CA GLY A 303 -24.45 -8.81 19.23
C GLY A 303 -25.38 -7.70 18.74
N LEU A 304 -25.99 -7.86 17.56
CA LEU A 304 -27.06 -6.99 17.07
C LEU A 304 -28.42 -7.61 17.42
N GLU A 305 -29.24 -6.86 18.13
CA GLU A 305 -30.55 -7.31 18.64
C GLU A 305 -31.70 -6.45 18.10
N SER A 306 -31.40 -5.22 17.65
CA SER A 306 -32.40 -4.26 17.17
C SER A 306 -31.96 -3.55 15.88
N GLU A 307 -32.94 -3.11 15.08
CA GLU A 307 -32.68 -2.21 13.94
C GLU A 307 -32.22 -0.81 14.40
N ASP A 308 -32.49 -0.47 15.66
CA ASP A 308 -32.04 0.76 16.29
C ASP A 308 -30.54 0.73 16.64
N ASP A 309 -29.91 -0.45 16.66
CA ASP A 309 -28.49 -0.58 16.95
C ASP A 309 -27.66 0.19 15.92
N VAL A 310 -26.70 0.98 16.41
CA VAL A 310 -25.85 1.84 15.59
C VAL A 310 -25.13 1.01 14.52
N GLU A 311 -24.55 -0.13 14.90
CA GLU A 311 -23.85 -1.05 14.02
C GLU A 311 -24.78 -1.71 13.00
N TYR A 312 -26.04 -2.00 13.37
CA TYR A 312 -27.05 -2.48 12.44
C TYR A 312 -27.32 -1.43 11.35
N GLN A 313 -27.56 -0.17 11.74
CA GLN A 313 -27.79 0.93 10.80
C GLN A 313 -26.59 1.16 9.88
N VAL A 314 -25.37 1.07 10.40
CA VAL A 314 -24.14 1.11 9.58
C VAL A 314 -24.14 -0.02 8.57
N ARG A 315 -24.35 -1.27 9.00
CA ARG A 315 -24.36 -2.45 8.13
C ARG A 315 -25.43 -2.35 7.04
N ASN A 316 -26.64 -1.94 7.40
CA ASN A 316 -27.74 -1.76 6.46
C ASN A 316 -27.39 -0.73 5.37
N TYR A 317 -26.78 0.39 5.76
CA TYR A 317 -26.29 1.36 4.79
C TYR A 317 -25.15 0.82 3.91
N LEU A 318 -24.18 0.09 4.49
CA LEU A 318 -23.10 -0.55 3.73
C LEU A 318 -23.64 -1.56 2.70
N GLN A 319 -24.61 -2.38 3.11
CA GLN A 319 -25.29 -3.37 2.27
C GLN A 319 -25.96 -2.72 1.06
N SER A 320 -26.58 -1.54 1.23
CA SER A 320 -27.15 -0.76 0.13
C SER A 320 -26.13 -0.32 -0.94
N LEU A 321 -24.84 -0.35 -0.60
CA LEU A 321 -23.73 0.09 -1.46
C LEU A 321 -22.83 -1.08 -1.94
N VAL A 322 -23.17 -2.34 -1.65
CA VAL A 322 -22.33 -3.51 -1.96
C VAL A 322 -22.03 -3.62 -3.45
N HIS A 323 -23.02 -3.37 -4.31
CA HIS A 323 -22.87 -3.42 -5.77
C HIS A 323 -22.20 -2.18 -6.37
N GLU A 324 -21.90 -1.16 -5.56
CA GLU A 324 -21.23 0.06 -6.03
C GLU A 324 -19.71 0.01 -5.79
N SER A 325 -18.93 0.16 -6.87
CA SER A 325 -17.46 0.16 -6.86
C SER A 325 -16.81 1.52 -7.13
N THR A 326 -17.60 2.60 -7.10
CA THR A 326 -17.10 3.96 -7.39
C THR A 326 -16.24 4.53 -6.25
N SER A 327 -15.39 5.52 -6.54
CA SER A 327 -14.67 6.24 -5.47
C SER A 327 -15.61 6.97 -4.50
N TYR A 328 -16.80 7.36 -4.97
CA TYR A 328 -17.83 7.93 -4.11
C TYR A 328 -18.46 6.91 -3.17
N SER A 329 -18.68 5.66 -3.63
CA SER A 329 -19.20 4.61 -2.74
C SER A 329 -18.22 4.29 -1.61
N LEU A 330 -16.90 4.29 -1.89
CA LEU A 330 -15.86 4.18 -0.84
C LEU A 330 -16.01 5.26 0.23
N LEU A 331 -16.15 6.53 -0.17
CA LEU A 331 -16.32 7.65 0.76
C LEU A 331 -17.62 7.56 1.56
N CYS A 332 -18.69 7.05 0.94
CA CYS A 332 -19.97 6.84 1.61
C CYS A 332 -19.86 5.74 2.68
N LYS A 333 -19.21 4.62 2.35
CA LYS A 333 -18.94 3.52 3.28
C LYS A 333 -18.12 3.99 4.48
N LEU A 334 -17.03 4.72 4.22
CA LEU A 334 -16.20 5.30 5.29
C LEU A 334 -16.98 6.29 6.17
N SER A 335 -17.70 7.23 5.54
CA SER A 335 -18.47 8.20 6.32
C SER A 335 -19.56 7.54 7.15
N ALA A 336 -20.23 6.49 6.65
CA ALA A 336 -21.23 5.77 7.43
C ALA A 336 -20.62 5.09 8.68
N ILE A 337 -19.47 4.43 8.53
CA ILE A 337 -18.72 3.86 9.66
C ILE A 337 -18.34 4.95 10.67
N PHE A 338 -17.82 6.10 10.21
CA PHE A 338 -17.47 7.20 11.12
C PHE A 338 -18.69 7.86 11.77
N LYS A 339 -19.83 7.92 11.07
CA LYS A 339 -21.08 8.41 11.67
C LYS A 339 -21.55 7.49 12.79
N GLY A 340 -21.51 6.17 12.58
CA GLY A 340 -21.84 5.22 13.64
C GLY A 340 -20.93 5.38 14.86
N TRP A 341 -19.61 5.43 14.64
CA TRP A 341 -18.65 5.70 15.72
C TRP A 341 -18.95 7.00 16.48
N ASN A 342 -19.19 8.10 15.76
CA ASN A 342 -19.50 9.39 16.37
C ASN A 342 -20.83 9.38 17.16
N MET A 343 -21.81 8.59 16.72
CA MET A 343 -23.09 8.46 17.45
C MET A 343 -22.91 7.78 18.81
N HIS A 344 -22.03 6.77 18.91
CA HIS A 344 -21.64 6.18 20.20
C HIS A 344 -21.00 7.22 21.13
N LEU A 345 -20.22 8.15 20.59
CA LEU A 345 -19.62 9.26 21.35
C LEU A 345 -20.58 10.44 21.61
N GLY A 346 -21.86 10.35 21.22
CA GLY A 346 -22.81 11.46 21.33
C GLY A 346 -22.49 12.67 20.44
N ILE A 347 -21.60 12.49 19.44
CA ILE A 347 -21.13 13.56 18.56
C ILE A 347 -22.13 13.76 17.40
N PRO A 348 -22.64 14.98 17.16
CA PRO A 348 -23.60 15.24 16.09
C PRO A 348 -23.05 14.94 14.69
N VAL A 349 -23.78 14.12 13.93
CA VAL A 349 -23.44 13.72 12.55
C VAL A 349 -24.25 14.48 11.49
N ALA A 350 -23.71 14.57 10.27
CA ALA A 350 -24.41 15.20 9.16
C ALA A 350 -25.73 14.49 8.85
N GLY A 351 -26.83 15.24 8.87
CA GLY A 351 -28.18 14.72 8.62
C GLY A 351 -28.80 13.91 9.76
N ASN A 352 -28.13 13.80 10.92
CA ASN A 352 -28.60 13.09 12.11
C ASN A 352 -28.99 11.62 11.86
N LYS A 353 -28.37 10.97 10.87
CA LYS A 353 -28.59 9.56 10.54
C LYS A 353 -27.36 8.93 9.89
N ILE A 354 -27.28 7.59 9.94
CA ILE A 354 -26.22 6.81 9.30
C ILE A 354 -26.54 6.59 7.82
N ALA A 355 -26.46 7.67 7.05
CA ALA A 355 -26.55 7.66 5.60
C ALA A 355 -25.86 8.90 5.02
N VAL A 356 -25.30 8.79 3.82
CA VAL A 356 -24.63 9.91 3.14
C VAL A 356 -25.53 10.50 2.07
N ARG A 357 -25.72 11.83 2.12
CA ARG A 357 -26.50 12.57 1.12
C ARG A 357 -25.74 12.64 -0.21
N ARG A 358 -26.37 12.11 -1.26
CA ARG A 358 -25.85 12.09 -2.64
C ARG A 358 -26.81 12.80 -3.58
N VAL A 359 -26.28 13.42 -4.62
CA VAL A 359 -27.10 14.04 -5.68
C VAL A 359 -27.80 12.93 -6.46
N ALA A 360 -29.13 12.95 -6.55
CA ALA A 360 -29.87 11.99 -7.36
C ALA A 360 -29.49 12.15 -8.84
N ARG A 361 -29.25 11.03 -9.52
CA ARG A 361 -29.01 11.01 -10.97
C ARG A 361 -30.22 10.40 -11.66
N TYR A 362 -30.59 10.98 -12.79
CA TYR A 362 -31.70 10.53 -13.61
C TYR A 362 -31.22 10.38 -15.06
N LYS A 363 -31.79 9.41 -15.77
CA LYS A 363 -31.71 9.27 -17.22
C LYS A 363 -33.13 9.44 -17.79
N LYS A 364 -33.28 10.03 -18.97
CA LYS A 364 -34.57 10.05 -19.65
C LYS A 364 -34.86 8.74 -20.37
N ASP A 365 -36.08 8.23 -20.28
CA ASP A 365 -36.56 7.14 -21.13
C ASP A 365 -36.99 7.67 -22.51
N GLU A 366 -37.46 6.75 -23.37
CA GLU A 366 -37.93 7.05 -24.72
C GLU A 366 -39.14 8.00 -24.72
N ASP A 367 -39.90 8.04 -23.63
CA ASP A 367 -41.05 8.92 -23.40
C ASP A 367 -40.67 10.24 -22.70
N GLY A 368 -39.39 10.45 -22.40
CA GLY A 368 -38.86 11.66 -21.77
C GLY A 368 -38.99 11.74 -20.24
N ASN A 369 -39.44 10.68 -19.57
CA ASN A 369 -39.55 10.58 -18.12
C ASN A 369 -38.19 10.35 -17.45
N ASN A 370 -38.00 10.90 -16.26
CA ASN A 370 -36.78 10.72 -15.47
C ASN A 370 -36.76 9.36 -14.77
N ILE A 371 -35.97 8.42 -15.27
CA ILE A 371 -35.64 7.16 -14.60
C ILE A 371 -34.45 7.39 -13.65
N PRO A 372 -34.55 7.08 -12.35
CA PRO A 372 -33.42 7.16 -11.43
C PRO A 372 -32.31 6.18 -11.81
N LEU A 373 -31.08 6.67 -11.89
CA LEU A 373 -29.91 5.83 -12.16
C LEU A 373 -29.47 5.10 -10.87
N PRO A 374 -29.11 3.80 -10.95
CA PRO A 374 -28.75 3.00 -9.79
C PRO A 374 -27.46 3.44 -9.09
N ALA A 375 -26.66 4.32 -9.70
CA ALA A 375 -25.53 4.97 -9.06
C ALA A 375 -25.86 6.44 -8.74
N ALA A 376 -25.91 6.76 -7.45
CA ALA A 376 -26.11 8.14 -7.01
C ALA A 376 -24.89 9.01 -7.37
N GLY A 377 -25.14 10.30 -7.62
CA GLY A 377 -24.17 11.29 -8.04
C GLY A 377 -23.24 11.79 -6.93
N ASN A 378 -22.73 13.01 -7.10
CA ASN A 378 -21.73 13.59 -6.20
C ASN A 378 -22.22 13.61 -4.74
N ILE A 379 -21.29 13.45 -3.79
CA ILE A 379 -21.60 13.55 -2.35
C ILE A 379 -21.85 15.01 -1.99
N ASN A 380 -23.05 15.31 -1.47
CA ASN A 380 -23.52 16.65 -1.13
C ASN A 380 -23.47 16.93 0.38
N GLU A 381 -22.47 16.36 1.07
CA GLU A 381 -22.22 16.60 2.49
C GLU A 381 -20.71 16.59 2.79
N PRO A 382 -20.26 17.20 3.90
CA PRO A 382 -18.87 17.08 4.36
C PRO A 382 -18.51 15.61 4.61
N PHE A 383 -17.25 15.27 4.38
CA PHE A 383 -16.72 13.98 4.81
C PHE A 383 -16.83 13.87 6.34
N THR A 384 -17.27 12.72 6.85
CA THR A 384 -17.37 12.51 8.29
C THR A 384 -15.99 12.13 8.84
N ILE A 385 -15.58 12.77 9.93
CA ILE A 385 -14.31 12.53 10.61
C ILE A 385 -14.64 11.93 11.98
N PRO A 386 -14.02 10.80 12.38
CA PRO A 386 -14.28 10.23 13.70
C PRO A 386 -13.80 11.17 14.80
N CYS A 387 -14.51 11.18 15.93
CA CYS A 387 -14.23 12.00 17.12
C CYS A 387 -14.37 13.52 16.91
N VAL A 388 -14.89 13.98 15.77
CA VAL A 388 -15.03 15.41 15.44
C VAL A 388 -16.48 15.73 15.07
N PRO A 389 -17.10 16.81 15.63
CA PRO A 389 -18.42 17.26 15.23
C PRO A 389 -18.53 17.60 13.74
N LYS A 390 -19.75 17.55 13.20
CA LYS A 390 -20.00 17.89 11.79
C LYS A 390 -19.42 19.26 11.41
N GLY A 391 -18.60 19.29 10.37
CA GLY A 391 -18.07 20.53 9.80
C GLY A 391 -19.06 21.24 8.88
N THR A 392 -18.73 22.46 8.50
CA THR A 392 -19.47 23.18 7.44
C THR A 392 -19.27 22.47 6.10
N VAL A 393 -20.33 22.42 5.27
CA VAL A 393 -20.24 21.87 3.91
C VAL A 393 -19.24 22.73 3.12
N PRO A 394 -18.12 22.18 2.62
CA PRO A 394 -17.15 22.97 1.88
C PRO A 394 -17.76 23.61 0.62
N LYS A 395 -17.38 24.87 0.33
CA LYS A 395 -17.92 25.65 -0.81
C LYS A 395 -17.77 24.94 -2.17
N SER A 396 -16.73 24.11 -2.34
CA SER A 396 -16.52 23.31 -3.56
C SER A 396 -17.63 22.28 -3.78
N ILE A 397 -18.20 21.71 -2.71
CA ILE A 397 -19.28 20.71 -2.75
C ILE A 397 -20.62 21.38 -3.01
N GLN A 398 -20.85 22.56 -2.44
CA GLN A 398 -22.05 23.38 -2.71
C GLN A 398 -22.14 23.82 -4.18
N LYS A 399 -21.02 23.99 -4.89
CA LYS A 399 -21.01 24.30 -6.33
C LYS A 399 -21.30 23.07 -7.20
N GLN A 400 -20.88 21.88 -6.78
CA GLN A 400 -21.09 20.64 -7.53
C GLN A 400 -22.55 20.14 -7.50
N SER A 401 -23.33 20.48 -6.48
CA SER A 401 -24.77 20.17 -6.43
C SER A 401 -25.59 20.93 -7.48
N ASN A 402 -25.05 22.02 -8.04
CA ASN A 402 -25.77 22.93 -8.94
C ASN A 402 -25.44 22.71 -10.43
N VAL A 403 -24.56 21.77 -10.78
CA VAL A 403 -24.23 21.48 -12.17
C VAL A 403 -25.29 20.55 -12.77
N LYS A 404 -26.29 21.13 -13.46
CA LYS A 404 -27.15 20.40 -14.39
C LYS A 404 -26.28 19.88 -15.53
N ILE A 405 -26.06 18.57 -15.60
CA ILE A 405 -25.53 17.95 -16.81
C ILE A 405 -26.70 17.93 -17.80
N VAL A 406 -26.74 18.93 -18.69
CA VAL A 406 -27.58 18.89 -19.88
C VAL A 406 -26.82 18.04 -20.89
N SER A 407 -27.21 16.76 -21.01
CA SER A 407 -26.81 15.94 -22.15
C SER A 407 -27.61 16.40 -23.36
N ASN A 408 -26.91 16.93 -24.38
CA ASN A 408 -27.45 16.99 -25.73
C ASN A 408 -27.54 15.59 -26.32
#